data_AF-A0A966PJC3-F1
#
_entry.id   AF-A0A966PJC3-F1
#
_cell.length_a   1.000
_cell.length_b   1.000
_cell.length_c   1.000
_cell.angle_alpha   90.00
_cell.angle_beta   90.00
_cell.angle_gamma   90.00
#
_symmetry.space_group_name_H-M   'P 1'
#
loop_
_entity.id
_entity.type
_entity.pdbx_description
1 polymer ?
#
loop_
_entity_poly.entity_id
_entity_poly.type
_entity_poly.pdbx_seq_one_letter_code
_entity_poly.pdbx_strand_id
1 'polypeptide(L)'
;MKLLSSPKSNNKDALIGTFGAAIGMAITWLVSDALLDSVAPILVLSMGATAVILFTMPTAPAAQPVPVILAHCVAAFLGVLSAQVFDNTALAVGVAVGVHAGIMTR
;
A
#
# COMPACT_ATOMS: atom_id res chain seq x y z
N MET A 1 12.54 22.41 13.72
CA MET A 1 12.85 21.03 13.28
C MET A 1 13.58 21.14 11.95
N LYS A 2 14.91 20.93 11.95
CA LYS A 2 15.72 20.95 10.73
C LYS A 2 15.13 19.89 9.80
N LEU A 3 14.42 20.30 8.74
CA LEU A 3 14.18 19.46 7.58
C LEU A 3 15.57 19.14 7.04
N LEU A 4 16.11 17.98 7.44
CA LEU A 4 17.23 17.36 6.76
C LEU A 4 16.83 17.35 5.29
N SER A 5 17.48 18.18 4.48
CA SER A 5 17.45 18.06 3.04
C SER A 5 17.86 16.62 2.74
N SER A 6 16.89 15.77 2.45
CA SER A 6 17.13 14.37 2.13
C SER A 6 18.17 14.37 1.00
N PRO A 7 19.26 13.58 1.12
CA PRO A 7 20.25 13.50 0.06
C PRO A 7 19.52 13.25 -1.26
N LYS A 8 19.79 14.07 -2.28
CA LYS A 8 19.22 13.88 -3.59
C LYS A 8 19.59 12.46 -4.02
N SER A 9 18.60 11.57 -4.11
CA SER A 9 18.80 10.17 -4.48
C SER A 9 19.64 10.13 -5.75
N ASN A 10 20.80 9.47 -5.68
CA ASN A 10 21.65 9.29 -6.84
C ASN A 10 20.86 8.48 -7.87
N ASN A 11 21.04 8.73 -9.17
CA ASN A 11 20.28 8.03 -10.22
C ASN A 11 20.38 6.49 -10.10
N LYS A 12 21.49 6.00 -9.55
CA LYS A 12 21.70 4.57 -9.24
C LYS A 12 20.76 4.06 -8.16
N ASP A 13 20.59 4.80 -7.06
CA ASP A 13 19.71 4.42 -5.94
C ASP A 13 18.24 4.45 -6.37
N ALA A 14 17.87 5.46 -7.17
CA ALA A 14 16.56 5.53 -7.79
C ALA A 14 16.28 4.33 -8.70
N LEU A 15 17.23 3.96 -9.57
CA LEU A 15 17.10 2.77 -10.43
C LEU A 15 16.97 1.48 -9.62
N ILE A 16 17.80 1.28 -8.59
CA ILE A 16 17.71 0.12 -7.70
C ILE A 16 16.34 0.08 -7.01
N GLY A 17 15.85 1.22 -6.51
CA GLY A 17 14.52 1.35 -5.92
C GLY A 17 13.40 1.01 -6.88
N THR A 18 13.48 1.47 -8.14
CA THR A 18 12.46 1.13 -9.16
C THR A 18 12.44 -0.35 -9.50
N PHE A 19 13.60 -0.99 -9.67
CA PHE A 19 13.68 -2.43 -9.91
C PHE A 19 13.21 -3.24 -8.69
N GLY A 20 13.58 -2.80 -7.48
CA GLY A 20 13.10 -3.41 -6.23
C GLY A 20 11.57 -3.34 -6.11
N ALA A 21 10.97 -2.18 -6.40
CA ALA A 21 9.53 -2.02 -6.42
C ALA A 21 8.86 -2.92 -7.48
N ALA A 22 9.41 -2.98 -8.69
CA ALA A 22 8.87 -3.82 -9.76
C ALA A 22 8.90 -5.31 -9.39
N ILE A 23 10.04 -5.80 -8.88
CA ILE A 23 10.19 -7.20 -8.46
C ILE A 23 9.29 -7.51 -7.27
N GLY A 24 9.27 -6.63 -6.26
CA GLY A 24 8.41 -6.78 -5.09
C GLY A 24 6.94 -6.88 -5.47
N MET A 25 6.45 -5.98 -6.33
CA MET A 25 5.08 -6.00 -6.83
C MET A 25 4.76 -7.25 -7.67
N ALA A 26 5.69 -7.72 -8.50
CA ALA A 26 5.51 -8.95 -9.26
C ALA A 26 5.37 -10.16 -8.33
N ILE A 27 6.18 -10.25 -7.28
CA ILE A 27 6.07 -11.31 -6.26
C ILE A 27 4.74 -11.20 -5.51
N THR A 28 4.34 -10.00 -5.08
CA THR A 28 3.06 -9.78 -4.41
C THR A 28 1.89 -10.23 -5.29
N TRP A 29 1.92 -9.92 -6.60
CA TRP A 29 0.90 -10.39 -7.54
C TRP A 29 0.87 -11.91 -7.64
N LEU A 30 2.02 -12.56 -7.86
CA LEU A 30 2.11 -14.02 -7.97
C LEU A 30 1.59 -14.74 -6.73
N VAL A 31 1.97 -14.24 -5.54
CA VAL A 31 1.51 -14.80 -4.27
C VAL A 31 0.00 -14.58 -4.10
N SER A 32 -0.52 -13.41 -4.48
CA SER A 32 -1.95 -13.12 -4.39
C SER A 32 -2.76 -13.98 -5.35
N ASP A 33 -2.32 -14.10 -6.60
CA ASP A 33 -2.98 -14.92 -7.62
C ASP A 33 -3.01 -16.41 -7.22
N ALA A 34 -1.89 -16.91 -6.68
CA ALA A 34 -1.80 -18.28 -6.18
C ALA A 34 -2.71 -18.58 -4.98
N LEU A 35 -3.07 -17.56 -4.19
CA LEU A 35 -3.86 -17.72 -2.97
C LEU A 35 -5.34 -17.33 -3.12
N LEU A 36 -5.71 -16.46 -4.07
CA LEU A 36 -7.02 -15.79 -4.12
C LEU A 36 -7.85 -16.03 -5.42
N ASP A 37 -7.67 -17.15 -6.12
CA ASP A 37 -8.50 -17.54 -7.30
C ASP A 37 -8.80 -16.36 -8.27
N SER A 38 -7.77 -15.58 -8.63
CA SER A 38 -7.79 -14.47 -9.61
C SER A 38 -8.53 -13.16 -9.25
N VAL A 39 -8.83 -12.87 -7.97
CA VAL A 39 -9.39 -11.55 -7.53
C VAL A 39 -8.35 -10.40 -7.44
N ALA A 40 -7.06 -10.70 -7.64
CA ALA A 40 -5.94 -9.80 -7.36
C ALA A 40 -5.76 -8.47 -8.15
N PRO A 41 -6.27 -8.23 -9.38
CA PRO A 41 -5.74 -7.15 -10.23
C PRO A 41 -5.97 -5.72 -9.73
N ILE A 42 -7.10 -5.45 -9.08
CA ILE A 42 -7.48 -4.07 -8.71
C ILE A 42 -6.67 -3.58 -7.51
N LEU A 43 -6.36 -4.46 -6.56
CA LEU A 43 -5.61 -4.10 -5.35
C LEU A 43 -4.15 -3.75 -5.66
N VAL A 44 -3.54 -4.48 -6.61
CA VAL A 44 -2.14 -4.33 -7.01
C VAL A 44 -1.82 -2.92 -7.52
N LEU A 45 -2.77 -2.26 -8.19
CA LEU A 45 -2.56 -0.91 -8.72
C LEU A 45 -2.37 0.13 -7.60
N SER A 46 -3.20 0.10 -6.56
CA SER A 46 -3.07 1.02 -5.42
C SER A 46 -1.82 0.71 -4.57
N MET A 47 -1.45 -0.57 -4.47
CA MET A 47 -0.24 -1.01 -3.75
C MET A 47 1.06 -0.53 -4.42
N GLY A 48 1.02 -0.21 -5.72
CA GLY A 48 2.16 0.32 -6.45
C GLY A 48 2.73 1.60 -5.82
N ALA A 49 1.89 2.52 -5.34
CA ALA A 49 2.36 3.75 -4.70
C ALA A 49 3.12 3.48 -3.40
N THR A 50 2.61 2.57 -2.56
CA THR A 50 3.29 2.12 -1.33
C THR A 50 4.63 1.48 -1.66
N ALA A 51 4.68 0.57 -2.64
CA ALA A 51 5.92 -0.08 -3.04
C ALA A 51 6.97 0.93 -3.54
N VAL A 52 6.56 1.88 -4.38
CA VAL A 52 7.47 2.95 -4.84
C VAL A 52 8.04 3.71 -3.65
N ILE A 53 7.23 4.14 -2.68
CA ILE A 53 7.71 4.87 -1.51
C ILE A 53 8.67 4.02 -0.66
N LEU A 54 8.33 2.75 -0.41
CA LEU A 54 9.16 1.82 0.36
C LEU A 54 10.55 1.63 -0.24
N PHE A 55 10.63 1.46 -1.56
CA PHE A 55 11.89 1.15 -2.24
C PHE A 55 12.67 2.38 -2.71
N THR A 56 12.00 3.52 -2.95
CA THR A 56 12.67 4.75 -3.41
C THR A 56 12.98 5.73 -2.29
N MET A 57 12.26 5.67 -1.17
CA MET A 57 12.39 6.60 -0.04
C MET A 57 12.30 5.87 1.32
N PRO A 58 13.21 4.94 1.63
CA PRO A 58 13.10 4.06 2.81
C PRO A 58 13.17 4.81 4.15
N THR A 59 13.75 6.02 4.17
CA THR A 59 13.80 6.88 5.36
C THR A 59 12.56 7.74 5.54
N ALA A 60 11.61 7.72 4.60
CA ALA A 60 10.38 8.46 4.71
C ALA A 60 9.55 7.93 5.91
N PRO A 61 8.92 8.80 6.71
CA PRO A 61 8.05 8.37 7.80
C PRO A 61 6.95 7.40 7.33
N ALA A 62 6.42 7.59 6.13
CA ALA A 62 5.42 6.72 5.52
C ALA A 62 5.96 5.37 5.04
N ALA A 63 7.29 5.24 4.86
CA ALA A 63 7.96 3.99 4.47
C ALA A 63 8.40 3.14 5.67
N GLN A 64 8.18 3.62 6.90
CA GLN A 64 8.53 2.85 8.08
C GLN A 64 7.67 1.57 8.16
N PRO A 65 8.23 0.46 8.66
CA PRO A 65 7.56 -0.84 8.60
C PRO A 65 6.24 -0.87 9.39
N VAL A 66 6.21 -0.22 10.55
CA VAL A 66 5.02 -0.21 11.41
C VAL A 66 3.85 0.55 10.78
N PRO A 67 4.00 1.81 10.30
CA PRO A 67 2.93 2.51 9.60
C PRO A 67 2.36 1.75 8.40
N VAL A 68 3.23 1.14 7.58
CA VAL A 68 2.77 0.42 6.38
C VAL A 68 1.99 -0.83 6.75
N ILE A 69 2.52 -1.68 7.62
CA ILE A 69 1.84 -2.93 8.01
C ILE A 69 0.51 -2.62 8.69
N LEU A 70 0.52 -1.72 9.68
CA LEU A 70 -0.69 -1.31 10.39
C LEU A 70 -1.73 -0.80 9.39
N ALA A 71 -1.31 0.03 8.44
CA ALA A 71 -2.26 0.64 7.54
C ALA A 71 -2.93 -0.33 6.58
N HIS A 72 -2.16 -1.26 6.02
CA HIS A 72 -2.71 -2.26 5.11
C HIS A 72 -3.57 -3.30 5.85
N CYS A 73 -3.19 -3.68 7.08
CA CYS A 73 -3.99 -4.59 7.90
C CYS A 73 -5.34 -3.97 8.28
N VAL A 74 -5.37 -2.71 8.73
CA VAL A 74 -6.62 -2.03 9.08
C VAL A 74 -7.49 -1.82 7.83
N ALA A 75 -6.90 -1.41 6.70
CA ALA A 75 -7.61 -1.28 5.43
C ALA A 75 -8.25 -2.60 4.98
N ALA A 76 -7.50 -3.71 5.03
CA ALA A 76 -7.99 -5.02 4.64
C ALA A 76 -9.12 -5.49 5.57
N PHE A 77 -8.97 -5.33 6.89
CA PHE A 77 -9.99 -5.69 7.86
C PHE A 77 -11.29 -4.92 7.65
N LEU A 78 -11.22 -3.59 7.52
CA LEU A 78 -12.39 -2.75 7.25
C LEU A 78 -13.00 -3.04 5.88
N GLY A 79 -12.18 -3.31 4.87
CA GLY A 79 -12.62 -3.68 3.54
C GLY A 79 -13.46 -4.96 3.54
N VAL A 80 -12.95 -6.03 4.19
CA VAL A 80 -13.66 -7.30 4.31
C VAL A 80 -14.94 -7.15 5.13
N LEU A 81 -14.88 -6.44 6.27
CA LEU A 81 -16.07 -6.16 7.09
C LEU A 81 -17.14 -5.41 6.28
N SER A 82 -16.75 -4.37 5.55
CA SER A 82 -17.69 -3.58 4.74
C SER A 82 -18.29 -4.42 3.60
N ALA A 83 -17.49 -5.27 2.95
CA ALA A 83 -17.96 -6.18 1.91
C ALA A 83 -18.94 -7.24 2.42
N GLN A 84 -18.90 -7.59 3.72
CA GLN A 84 -19.87 -8.48 4.34
C GLN A 84 -21.17 -7.79 4.76
N VAL A 85 -21.14 -6.47 4.94
CA VAL A 85 -22.30 -5.68 5.43
C VAL A 85 -23.12 -5.09 4.28
N PHE A 86 -22.49 -4.77 3.15
CA PHE A 86 -23.15 -4.09 2.03
C PHE A 86 -23.09 -4.91 0.74
N ASP A 87 -24.27 -5.18 0.15
CA ASP A 87 -24.37 -5.86 -1.16
C ASP A 87 -23.89 -4.97 -2.32
N ASN A 88 -24.00 -3.64 -2.17
CA ASN A 88 -23.55 -2.70 -3.19
C ASN A 88 -22.05 -2.43 -3.03
N THR A 89 -21.25 -2.90 -3.99
CA THR A 89 -19.79 -2.76 -3.98
C THR A 89 -19.31 -1.31 -3.86
N ALA A 90 -19.97 -0.36 -4.53
CA ALA A 90 -19.57 1.04 -4.50
C ALA A 90 -19.76 1.64 -3.09
N LEU A 91 -20.88 1.31 -2.44
CA LEU A 91 -21.13 1.70 -1.04
C LEU A 91 -20.15 1.01 -0.09
N ALA A 92 -19.90 -0.29 -0.28
CA ALA A 92 -18.97 -1.06 0.54
C ALA A 92 -17.55 -0.44 0.52
N VAL A 93 -17.04 -0.12 -0.68
CA VAL A 93 -15.72 0.51 -0.84
C VAL A 93 -15.70 1.91 -0.22
N GLY A 94 -16.72 2.73 -0.47
CA GLY A 94 -16.80 4.09 0.07
C GLY A 94 -16.81 4.12 1.60
N VAL A 95 -17.61 3.26 2.23
CA VAL A 95 -17.68 3.16 3.70
C VAL A 95 -16.37 2.64 4.27
N ALA A 96 -15.79 1.58 3.70
CA ALA A 96 -14.52 1.02 4.17
C ALA A 96 -13.41 2.08 4.19
N VAL A 97 -13.23 2.80 3.07
CA VAL A 97 -12.21 3.85 2.94
C VAL A 97 -12.50 5.03 3.87
N GLY A 98 -13.76 5.46 3.98
CA GLY A 98 -14.16 6.57 4.85
C GLY A 98 -13.88 6.29 6.32
N VAL A 99 -14.24 5.11 6.83
CA VAL A 99 -13.98 4.70 8.21
C VAL A 99 -12.47 4.55 8.45
N HIS A 100 -11.75 3.96 7.50
CA HIS A 100 -10.30 3.78 7.59
C HIS A 100 -9.56 5.13 7.69
N ALA A 101 -9.90 6.07 6.81
CA ALA A 101 -9.34 7.42 6.84
C ALA A 101 -9.71 8.15 8.14
N GLY A 102 -10.94 8.00 8.64
CA GLY A 102 -11.37 8.59 9.90
C GLY A 102 -10.60 8.06 11.12
N ILE A 103 -10.21 6.78 11.12
CA ILE A 103 -9.39 6.16 12.17
C ILE A 103 -7.96 6.68 12.14
N MET A 104 -7.37 6.84 10.95
CA MET A 104 -5.93 7.19 10.81
C MET A 104 -5.60 8.67 10.86
N THR A 105 -6.60 9.53 10.70
CA THR A 105 -6.38 10.98 10.66
C THR A 105 -6.25 11.61 12.05
N ARG A 106 -6.32 10.80 13.12
CA ARG A 106 -6.14 11.22 14.52
C ARG A 106 -4.86 10.63 15.09
#